data_AF-A0A9D2MCL0-F1
#
_entry.id   AF-A0A9D2MCL0-F1
#
_cell.length_a   1.000
_cell.length_b   1.000
_cell.length_c   1.000
_cell.angle_alpha   90.00
_cell.angle_beta   90.00
_cell.angle_gamma   90.00
#
_symmetry.space_group_name_H-M   'P 1'
#
loop_
_entity.id
_entity.type
_entity.pdbx_description
1 polymer ?
#
loop_
_entity_poly.entity_id
_entity_poly.type
_entity_poly.pdbx_seq_one_letter_code
_entity_poly.pdbx_strand_id
1 'polypeptide(L)'
;MDSIGARIKQVRLSRGLTQAQLGARCHMADSAIRRYESGRGNPTFETLQRIADALEITVEYLVGGPEKELCDRFDHYGAVLDIKLRSIGYSVGSYEEDACLWINYPDGILLVSDVELKELDADTDAYLRFKLLELKERHPERFKPD
;
A
#
# COMPACT_ATOMS: atom_id res chain seq x y z
N MET A 1 -9.22 25.12 -1.48
CA MET A 1 -8.54 23.93 -2.00
C MET A 1 -7.05 24.19 -1.98
N ASP A 2 -6.33 23.48 -1.14
CA ASP A 2 -4.87 23.60 -1.09
C ASP A 2 -4.26 23.07 -2.39
N SER A 3 -3.27 23.77 -2.92
CA SER A 3 -2.56 23.33 -4.12
C SER A 3 -1.70 22.10 -3.83
N ILE A 4 -1.37 21.33 -4.86
CA ILE A 4 -0.42 20.20 -4.77
C ILE A 4 0.86 20.62 -4.04
N GLY A 5 1.40 21.80 -4.40
CA GLY A 5 2.61 22.35 -3.77
C GLY A 5 2.44 22.63 -2.28
N ALA A 6 1.28 23.13 -1.86
CA ALA A 6 0.98 23.36 -0.45
C ALA A 6 0.92 22.04 0.34
N ARG A 7 0.32 20.99 -0.23
CA ARG A 7 0.24 19.65 0.39
C ARG A 7 1.61 18.99 0.52
N ILE A 8 2.44 19.02 -0.52
CA ILE A 8 3.84 18.55 -0.47
C ILE A 8 4.58 19.24 0.69
N LYS A 9 4.46 20.57 0.78
CA LYS A 9 5.12 21.36 1.81
C LYS A 9 4.64 21.00 3.21
N GLN A 10 3.32 20.85 3.40
CA GLN A 10 2.72 20.49 4.68
C GLN A 10 3.27 19.15 5.18
N VAL A 11 3.20 18.11 4.36
CA VAL A 11 3.62 16.75 4.72
C VAL A 11 5.14 16.67 4.92
N ARG A 12 5.91 17.39 4.11
CA ARG A 12 7.36 17.48 4.32
C ARG A 12 7.69 18.07 5.69
N LEU A 13 6.99 19.14 6.09
CA LEU A 13 7.22 19.82 7.36
C LEU A 13 6.76 18.97 8.56
N SER A 14 5.62 18.27 8.46
CA SER A 14 5.17 17.37 9.54
C SER A 14 6.17 16.23 9.79
N ARG A 15 6.88 15.78 8.74
CA ARG A 15 7.97 14.79 8.81
C ARG A 15 9.34 15.38 9.20
N GLY A 16 9.42 16.67 9.51
CA GLY A 16 10.68 17.32 9.90
C GLY A 16 11.75 17.37 8.80
N LEU A 17 11.35 17.24 7.53
CA LEU A 17 12.29 17.20 6.40
C LEU A 17 12.56 18.59 5.83
N THR A 18 13.80 18.85 5.44
CA THR A 18 14.19 20.00 4.61
C THR A 18 13.89 19.74 3.13
N GLN A 19 13.82 20.79 2.30
CA GLN A 19 13.65 20.64 0.83
C GLN A 19 14.78 19.82 0.20
N ALA A 20 16.01 19.96 0.70
CA ALA A 20 17.16 19.17 0.25
C ALA A 20 17.03 17.69 0.62
N GLN A 21 16.55 17.37 1.84
CA GLN A 21 16.32 16.00 2.26
C GLN A 21 15.19 15.33 1.46
N LEU A 22 14.09 16.04 1.19
CA LEU A 22 13.04 15.51 0.32
C LEU A 22 13.56 15.31 -1.11
N GLY A 23 14.31 16.29 -1.65
CA GLY A 23 14.95 16.17 -2.96
C GLY A 23 15.83 14.92 -3.07
N ALA A 24 16.68 14.67 -2.06
CA ALA A 24 17.52 13.48 -1.99
C ALA A 24 16.70 12.18 -2.02
N ARG A 25 15.58 12.11 -1.25
CA ARG A 25 14.69 10.94 -1.24
C ARG A 25 13.97 10.72 -2.58
N CYS A 26 13.63 11.80 -3.29
CA CYS A 26 12.97 11.72 -4.61
C CYS A 26 13.94 11.52 -5.79
N HIS A 27 15.25 11.51 -5.54
CA HIS A 27 16.30 11.64 -6.56
C HIS A 27 16.12 12.89 -7.44
N MET A 28 15.91 14.04 -6.80
CA MET A 28 15.71 15.35 -7.44
C MET A 28 16.55 16.44 -6.76
N ALA A 29 16.84 17.52 -7.49
CA ALA A 29 17.45 18.71 -6.89
C ALA A 29 16.47 19.40 -5.92
N ASP A 30 17.00 20.01 -4.85
CA ASP A 30 16.23 20.80 -3.89
C ASP A 30 15.46 21.95 -4.58
N SER A 31 16.04 22.53 -5.64
CA SER A 31 15.44 23.55 -6.47
C SER A 31 14.16 23.08 -7.18
N ALA A 32 14.07 21.80 -7.54
CA ALA A 32 12.86 21.19 -8.10
C ALA A 32 11.75 21.11 -7.06
N ILE A 33 12.07 20.62 -5.85
CA ILE A 33 11.12 20.57 -4.72
C ILE A 33 10.59 21.98 -4.40
N ARG A 34 11.48 22.97 -4.30
CA ARG A 34 11.10 24.37 -4.09
C ARG A 34 10.17 24.90 -5.18
N ARG A 35 10.42 24.55 -6.44
CA ARG A 35 9.57 24.95 -7.57
C ARG A 35 8.16 24.33 -7.46
N TYR A 36 8.04 23.07 -7.05
CA TYR A 36 6.74 22.42 -6.84
C TYR A 36 5.99 23.00 -5.65
N GLU A 37 6.65 23.19 -4.50
CA GLU A 37 6.03 23.77 -3.30
C GLU A 37 5.54 25.20 -3.48
N SER A 38 6.17 25.97 -4.37
CA SER A 38 5.76 27.33 -4.72
C SER A 38 4.68 27.39 -5.82
N GLY A 39 4.23 26.24 -6.34
CA GLY A 39 3.23 26.18 -7.42
C GLY A 39 3.74 26.64 -8.79
N ARG A 40 5.06 26.84 -8.94
CA ARG A 40 5.69 27.31 -10.20
C ARG A 40 6.11 26.15 -11.12
N GLY A 41 5.76 24.92 -10.76
CA GLY A 41 6.05 23.71 -11.52
C GLY A 41 4.80 22.87 -11.71
N ASN A 42 4.71 22.19 -12.85
CA ASN A 42 3.68 21.21 -13.12
C ASN A 42 4.34 19.82 -13.09
N PRO A 43 4.34 19.11 -11.94
CA PRO A 43 4.94 17.79 -11.83
C PRO A 43 4.19 16.79 -12.71
N THR A 44 4.92 15.89 -13.36
CA THR A 44 4.31 14.76 -14.06
C THR A 44 3.73 13.77 -13.04
N PHE A 45 2.89 12.84 -13.48
CA PHE A 45 2.41 11.76 -12.62
C PHE A 45 3.57 10.96 -11.99
N GLU A 46 4.60 10.63 -12.76
CA GLU A 46 5.79 9.93 -12.26
C GLU A 46 6.54 10.76 -11.19
N THR A 47 6.62 12.07 -11.36
CA THR A 47 7.18 12.97 -10.35
C THR A 47 6.32 13.00 -9.08
N LEU A 48 5.00 13.05 -9.23
CA LEU A 48 4.08 13.00 -8.09
C LEU A 48 4.21 11.68 -7.34
N GLN A 49 4.34 10.56 -8.05
CA GLN A 49 4.55 9.24 -7.45
C GLN A 49 5.82 9.21 -6.60
N ARG A 50 6.96 9.66 -7.15
CA ARG A 50 8.23 9.71 -6.40
C ARG A 50 8.15 10.59 -5.15
N ILE A 51 7.44 11.73 -5.25
CA ILE A 51 7.25 12.63 -4.10
C ILE A 51 6.34 11.99 -3.06
N ALA A 52 5.26 11.33 -3.49
CA ALA A 52 4.33 10.64 -2.60
C ALA A 52 5.02 9.48 -1.87
N ASP A 53 5.82 8.68 -2.58
CA ASP A 53 6.61 7.59 -2.00
C ASP A 53 7.63 8.09 -0.97
N ALA A 54 8.39 9.14 -1.32
CA ALA A 54 9.40 9.74 -0.43
C ALA A 54 8.80 10.38 0.83
N LEU A 55 7.55 10.83 0.74
CA LEU A 55 6.77 11.43 1.82
C LEU A 55 5.85 10.43 2.50
N GLU A 56 5.88 9.15 2.13
CA GLU A 56 5.02 8.13 2.70
C GLU A 56 3.53 8.53 2.74
N ILE A 57 3.02 9.04 1.61
CA ILE A 57 1.60 9.31 1.37
C ILE A 57 1.13 8.81 -0.01
N THR A 58 -0.16 8.95 -0.30
CA THR A 58 -0.74 8.63 -1.61
C THR A 58 -0.67 9.80 -2.61
N VAL A 59 -0.62 9.51 -3.92
CA VAL A 59 -0.70 10.56 -4.95
C VAL A 59 -2.07 11.23 -4.93
N GLU A 60 -3.11 10.45 -4.60
CA GLU A 60 -4.49 10.90 -4.40
C GLU A 60 -4.55 12.04 -3.37
N TYR A 61 -3.83 11.89 -2.24
CA TYR A 61 -3.75 12.96 -1.25
C TYR A 61 -3.12 14.23 -1.83
N LEU A 62 -2.02 14.10 -2.59
CA LEU A 62 -1.35 15.25 -3.22
C LEU A 62 -2.27 16.03 -4.17
N VAL A 63 -3.16 15.34 -4.89
CA VAL A 63 -4.08 15.95 -5.86
C VAL A 63 -5.41 16.40 -5.28
N GLY A 64 -5.60 16.31 -3.96
CA GLY A 64 -6.78 16.85 -3.27
C GLY A 64 -7.68 15.82 -2.58
N GLY A 65 -7.31 14.54 -2.57
CA GLY A 65 -7.97 13.49 -1.81
C GLY A 65 -7.79 13.61 -0.29
N PRO A 66 -8.48 12.75 0.50
CA PRO A 66 -8.31 12.68 1.95
C PRO A 66 -6.88 12.24 2.32
N GLU A 67 -6.39 12.70 3.48
CA GLU A 67 -5.08 12.27 4.01
C GLU A 67 -5.10 10.78 4.28
N LYS A 68 -4.15 10.09 3.64
CA LYS A 68 -3.87 8.67 3.84
C LYS A 68 -2.36 8.54 3.88
N GLU A 69 -1.82 8.13 5.02
CA GLU A 69 -0.42 7.74 5.10
C GLU A 69 -0.19 6.49 4.24
N LEU A 70 1.03 6.29 3.72
CA LEU A 70 1.41 4.98 3.16
C LEU A 70 1.30 3.88 4.21
N CYS A 71 1.51 4.24 5.49
CA CYS A 71 1.25 3.35 6.63
C CYS A 71 -0.23 2.93 6.73
N ASP A 72 -1.16 3.76 6.25
CA ASP A 72 -2.60 3.44 6.18
C ASP A 72 -2.98 2.60 4.95
N ARG A 73 -2.01 2.28 4.09
CA ARG A 73 -2.18 1.35 2.97
C ARG A 73 -1.55 0.01 3.34
N PHE A 74 -2.30 -0.88 3.97
CA PHE A 74 -2.49 -2.29 3.56
C PHE A 74 -1.35 -3.08 2.85
N ASP A 75 -0.08 -2.76 3.08
CA ASP A 75 1.06 -3.55 2.64
C ASP A 75 1.64 -4.15 3.92
N HIS A 76 1.04 -5.20 4.47
CA HIS A 76 1.54 -6.54 4.16
C HIS A 76 0.52 -7.68 4.41
N TYR A 77 -0.78 -7.41 4.26
CA TYR A 77 -1.82 -8.45 4.38
C TYR A 77 -2.73 -8.37 3.18
N GLY A 78 -2.19 -8.92 2.08
CA GLY A 78 -2.87 -9.20 0.84
C GLY A 78 -4.17 -8.45 0.58
N ALA A 79 -4.10 -7.40 -0.25
CA ALA A 79 -5.19 -7.16 -1.18
C ALA A 79 -5.62 -8.49 -1.84
N VAL A 80 -4.64 -9.37 -2.10
CA VAL A 80 -4.85 -10.74 -2.55
C VAL A 80 -5.52 -11.64 -1.50
N LEU A 81 -5.11 -11.60 -0.23
CA LEU A 81 -5.74 -12.38 0.85
C LEU A 81 -7.19 -11.98 1.06
N ASP A 82 -7.47 -10.67 1.14
CA ASP A 82 -8.83 -10.16 1.27
C ASP A 82 -9.70 -10.55 0.05
N ILE A 83 -9.17 -10.48 -1.17
CA ILE A 83 -9.87 -10.97 -2.38
C ILE A 83 -10.18 -12.48 -2.25
N LYS A 84 -9.19 -13.31 -1.86
CA LYS A 84 -9.36 -14.75 -1.68
C LYS A 84 -10.44 -15.03 -0.63
N LEU A 85 -10.36 -14.37 0.54
CA LEU A 85 -11.32 -14.52 1.63
C LEU A 85 -12.74 -14.11 1.21
N ARG A 86 -12.89 -12.98 0.51
CA ARG A 86 -14.21 -12.52 0.02
C ARG A 86 -14.84 -13.50 -0.95
N SER A 87 -14.03 -14.16 -1.78
CA SER A 87 -14.54 -15.17 -2.72
C SER A 87 -15.17 -16.39 -2.03
N ILE A 88 -14.84 -16.62 -0.76
CA ILE A 88 -15.35 -17.72 0.06
C ILE A 88 -16.22 -17.25 1.24
N GLY A 89 -16.62 -15.98 1.27
CA GLY A 89 -17.59 -15.44 2.23
C GLY A 89 -16.99 -14.83 3.51
N TYR A 90 -15.70 -14.52 3.51
CA TYR A 90 -14.98 -13.91 4.63
C TYR A 90 -14.42 -12.54 4.24
N SER A 91 -14.10 -11.67 5.18
CA SER A 91 -13.43 -10.40 4.86
C SER A 91 -12.58 -9.90 6.03
N VAL A 92 -11.51 -9.17 5.74
CA VAL A 92 -10.67 -8.57 6.78
C VAL A 92 -10.99 -7.08 6.92
N GLY A 93 -10.94 -6.56 8.15
CA GLY A 93 -11.12 -5.14 8.45
C GLY A 93 -10.24 -4.65 9.58
N SER A 94 -10.19 -3.33 9.77
CA SER A 94 -9.51 -2.63 10.86
C SER A 94 -10.32 -1.41 11.35
N TYR A 95 -10.20 -1.06 12.63
CA TYR A 95 -10.87 0.09 13.23
C TYR A 95 -9.94 1.29 13.15
N GLU A 96 -10.47 2.46 12.77
CA GLU A 96 -9.70 3.68 12.54
C GLU A 96 -8.96 4.18 13.80
N GLU A 97 -9.46 3.89 15.00
CA GLU A 97 -8.94 4.47 16.25
C GLU A 97 -7.93 3.57 16.99
N ASP A 98 -8.00 2.24 16.87
CA ASP A 98 -7.29 1.31 17.76
C ASP A 98 -6.42 0.24 17.05
N ALA A 99 -6.29 0.29 15.72
CA ALA A 99 -5.55 -0.70 14.91
C ALA A 99 -5.93 -2.18 15.14
N CYS A 100 -7.08 -2.44 15.78
CA CYS A 100 -7.60 -3.77 15.98
C CYS A 100 -8.05 -4.35 14.64
N LEU A 101 -7.54 -5.53 14.30
CA LEU A 101 -7.87 -6.24 13.07
C LEU A 101 -8.94 -7.30 13.36
N TRP A 102 -9.78 -7.59 12.37
CA TRP A 102 -10.74 -8.69 12.48
C TRP A 102 -10.98 -9.38 11.14
N ILE A 103 -11.47 -10.61 11.24
CA ILE A 103 -12.05 -11.37 10.15
C ILE A 103 -13.56 -11.45 10.40
N ASN A 104 -14.35 -11.04 9.41
CA ASN A 104 -15.78 -11.32 9.36
C ASN A 104 -15.98 -12.75 8.85
N TYR A 105 -16.66 -13.54 9.67
CA TYR A 105 -17.23 -14.83 9.32
C TYR A 105 -18.72 -14.64 9.02
N PRO A 106 -19.36 -15.57 8.29
CA PRO A 106 -20.82 -15.53 8.10
C PRO A 106 -21.63 -15.51 9.41
N ASP A 107 -21.05 -16.02 10.50
CA ASP A 107 -21.69 -16.20 11.81
C ASP A 107 -21.06 -15.37 12.94
N GLY A 108 -20.07 -14.52 12.65
CA GLY A 108 -19.41 -13.74 13.69
C GLY A 108 -18.21 -12.93 13.24
N ILE A 109 -17.55 -12.33 14.23
CA ILE A 109 -16.33 -11.54 14.03
C ILE A 109 -15.24 -12.14 14.93
N LEU A 110 -14.09 -12.44 14.34
CA LEU A 110 -12.89 -12.87 15.07
C LEU A 110 -11.90 -11.71 15.09
N LEU A 111 -11.56 -11.22 16.28
CA LEU A 111 -10.44 -10.29 16.44
C LEU A 111 -9.13 -11.05 16.23
N VAL A 112 -8.25 -10.47 15.43
CA VAL A 112 -6.95 -11.06 15.09
C VAL A 112 -5.86 -10.02 15.25
N SER A 113 -4.66 -10.50 15.54
CA SER A 113 -3.45 -9.70 15.51
C SER A 113 -2.91 -9.60 14.08
N ASP A 114 -2.00 -8.64 13.90
CA ASP A 114 -1.19 -8.54 12.69
C ASP A 114 -0.51 -9.89 12.41
N VAL A 115 0.25 -10.44 13.37
CA VAL A 115 1.03 -11.68 13.15
C VAL A 115 0.18 -12.84 12.62
N GLU A 116 -1.03 -13.05 13.16
CA GLU A 116 -1.92 -14.15 12.76
C GLU A 116 -2.38 -14.05 11.30
N LEU A 117 -2.67 -12.85 10.80
CA LEU A 117 -3.06 -12.69 9.39
C LEU A 117 -1.89 -13.00 8.42
N LYS A 118 -0.64 -13.01 8.91
CA LYS A 118 0.61 -12.95 8.10
C LYS A 118 1.01 -14.38 7.87
N GLU A 119 0.94 -15.12 8.97
CA GLU A 119 0.93 -16.57 8.99
C GLU A 119 -0.19 -17.11 8.11
N LEU A 120 -1.44 -16.59 8.21
CA LEU A 120 -2.54 -17.04 7.35
C LEU A 120 -2.27 -16.80 5.85
N ASP A 121 -1.72 -15.65 5.46
CA ASP A 121 -1.36 -15.38 4.06
C ASP A 121 -0.25 -16.33 3.57
N ALA A 122 0.80 -16.49 4.37
CA ALA A 122 1.93 -17.37 4.06
C ALA A 122 1.50 -18.84 3.94
N ASP A 123 0.66 -19.33 4.85
CA ASP A 123 0.12 -20.68 4.84
C ASP A 123 -0.79 -20.92 3.63
N THR A 124 -1.60 -19.92 3.28
CA THR A 124 -2.44 -19.98 2.08
C THR A 124 -1.58 -20.12 0.82
N ASP A 125 -0.50 -19.35 0.72
CA ASP A 125 0.41 -19.42 -0.42
C ASP A 125 1.19 -20.75 -0.47
N ALA A 126 1.65 -21.25 0.66
CA ALA A 126 2.29 -22.56 0.77
C ALA A 126 1.35 -23.68 0.31
N TYR A 127 0.09 -23.64 0.77
CA TYR A 127 -0.94 -24.60 0.40
C TYR A 127 -1.24 -24.56 -1.11
N LEU A 128 -1.38 -23.36 -1.69
CA LEU A 128 -1.61 -23.21 -3.12
C LEU A 128 -0.46 -23.77 -3.95
N ARG A 129 0.80 -23.48 -3.57
CA ARG A 129 1.98 -24.06 -4.24
C ARG A 129 1.97 -25.58 -4.19
N PHE A 130 1.66 -26.14 -3.01
CA PHE A 130 1.54 -27.58 -2.85
C PHE A 130 0.46 -28.17 -3.78
N LYS A 131 -0.74 -27.57 -3.83
CA LYS A 131 -1.82 -28.03 -4.71
C LYS A 131 -1.50 -27.92 -6.20
N LEU A 132 -0.76 -26.89 -6.60
CA LEU A 132 -0.31 -26.73 -7.98
C LEU A 132 0.71 -27.81 -8.37
N LEU A 133 1.59 -28.21 -7.45
CA LEU A 133 2.51 -29.33 -7.67
C LEU A 133 1.76 -30.66 -7.81
N GLU A 134 0.81 -30.96 -6.92
CA GLU A 134 -0.03 -32.17 -7.04
C GLU A 134 -0.78 -32.21 -8.38
N LEU A 135 -1.29 -31.05 -8.83
CA LEU A 135 -2.00 -30.96 -10.10
C LEU A 135 -1.06 -31.24 -11.29
N LYS A 136 0.17 -30.72 -11.23
CA LYS A 136 1.21 -30.97 -12.24
C LYS A 136 1.63 -32.43 -12.28
N GLU A 137 1.81 -33.07 -11.12
CA GLU A 137 2.19 -34.48 -11.00
C GLU A 137 1.08 -35.43 -11.49
N ARG A 138 -0.19 -35.04 -11.31
CA ARG A 138 -1.34 -35.82 -11.78
C ARG A 138 -1.53 -35.76 -13.30
N HIS A 139 -1.09 -34.66 -13.92
CA HIS A 139 -1.28 -34.40 -15.35
C HIS A 139 0.04 -34.04 -16.07
N PRO A 140 1.08 -34.90 -15.99
CA PRO A 140 2.36 -34.61 -16.61
C PRO A 140 2.25 -34.48 -18.14
N GLU A 141 1.27 -35.14 -18.75
CA GLU A 141 1.01 -35.10 -20.19
C GLU A 141 0.52 -33.74 -20.69
N ARG A 142 -0.02 -32.90 -19.80
CA ARG A 142 -0.52 -31.55 -20.11
C ARG A 142 0.52 -30.46 -19.80
N PHE A 143 1.55 -30.81 -19.03
CA PHE A 143 2.60 -29.86 -18.64
C PHE A 143 3.57 -29.66 -19.81
N LYS A 144 3.74 -28.41 -20.24
CA LYS A 144 4.69 -28.02 -21.30
C LYS A 144 5.82 -27.21 -20.66
N PRO A 145 7.02 -27.79 -20.50
CA PRO A 145 8.19 -27.01 -20.08
C PRO A 145 8.60 -26.04 -21.20
N ASP A 146 9.15 -24.89 -20.80
CA ASP A 146 9.80 -23.92 -21.72
C ASP A 146 11.11 -24.48 -22.29
#